data_AF-A0A7J0CCB5-F1
#
_entry.id   AF-A0A7J0CCB5-F1
#
_cell.length_a   1.000
_cell.length_b   1.000
_cell.length_c   1.000
_cell.angle_alpha   90.00
_cell.angle_beta   90.00
_cell.angle_gamma   90.00
#
_symmetry.space_group_name_H-M   'P 1'
#
loop_
_entity.id
_entity.type
_entity.pdbx_description
1 polymer ?
#
loop_
_entity_poly.entity_id
_entity_poly.type
_entity_poly.pdbx_seq_one_letter_code
_entity_poly.pdbx_strand_id
1 'polypeptide(L)'
;MTLSTLFTGTAASSVTDAYARLAEVFPGLRAEVLAPDTAAPCGTGWVGAAELAAGGAALDTFLAWDDAQVLRDYGQRARPDVVASFGLHRYAWPACLLVTVPWFLHRRVPACPSRTSPSSARWGT
;
A
#
# COMPACT_ATOMS: atom_id res chain seq x y z
N MET A 1 -33.44 -13.68 -16.80
CA MET A 1 -32.79 -12.71 -17.70
C MET A 1 -31.42 -12.38 -17.13
N THR A 2 -30.37 -12.94 -17.70
CA THR A 2 -28.98 -12.69 -17.30
C THR A 2 -28.42 -11.58 -18.18
N LEU A 3 -28.17 -10.41 -17.60
CA LEU A 3 -27.41 -9.35 -18.25
C LEU A 3 -25.93 -9.61 -18.02
N SER A 4 -25.25 -10.13 -19.04
CA SER A 4 -23.79 -10.10 -19.10
C SER A 4 -23.38 -8.73 -19.62
N THR A 5 -22.93 -7.84 -18.73
CA THR A 5 -22.19 -6.64 -19.13
C THR A 5 -20.78 -7.07 -19.53
N LEU A 6 -20.56 -7.22 -20.84
CA LEU A 6 -19.22 -7.19 -21.41
C LEU A 6 -18.69 -5.77 -21.23
N PHE A 7 -17.88 -5.55 -20.20
CA PHE A 7 -17.18 -4.28 -20.02
C PHE A 7 -15.97 -4.26 -20.95
N THR A 8 -16.20 -4.00 -22.24
CA THR A 8 -15.14 -3.84 -23.24
C THR A 8 -14.66 -2.40 -23.24
N GLY A 9 -14.07 -1.99 -22.12
CA GLY A 9 -13.36 -0.73 -22.02
C GLY A 9 -12.12 -0.96 -21.18
N THR A 10 -10.96 -0.56 -21.69
CA THR A 10 -9.78 -0.31 -20.86
C THR A 10 -10.13 0.88 -19.98
N ALA A 11 -10.93 0.66 -18.94
CA ALA A 11 -11.28 1.72 -18.00
C ALA A 11 -9.98 2.15 -17.32
N ALA A 12 -9.67 3.43 -17.44
CA ALA A 12 -8.72 4.07 -16.55
C ALA A 12 -9.08 3.71 -15.10
N SER A 13 -8.08 3.45 -14.28
CA SER A 13 -8.31 3.00 -12.91
C SER A 13 -9.16 4.01 -12.13
N SER A 14 -10.11 3.51 -11.34
CA SER A 14 -11.08 4.31 -10.57
C SER A 14 -10.45 5.18 -9.48
N VAL A 15 -9.15 5.05 -9.24
CA VAL A 15 -8.38 5.85 -8.27
C VAL A 15 -7.42 6.86 -8.91
N THR A 16 -7.28 6.84 -10.24
CA THR A 16 -6.28 7.67 -10.96
C THR A 16 -6.49 9.16 -10.67
N ASP A 17 -7.74 9.65 -10.82
CA ASP A 17 -8.07 11.06 -10.59
C ASP A 17 -7.85 11.47 -9.13
N ALA A 18 -8.17 10.60 -8.17
CA ALA A 18 -7.92 10.86 -6.75
C ALA A 18 -6.43 10.99 -6.44
N TYR A 19 -5.59 10.14 -7.02
CA TYR A 19 -4.14 10.19 -6.81
C TYR A 19 -3.49 11.39 -7.52
N ALA A 20 -4.01 11.80 -8.68
CA ALA A 20 -3.59 13.05 -9.32
C ALA A 20 -3.85 14.25 -8.41
N ARG A 21 -5.04 14.34 -7.80
CA ARG A 21 -5.36 15.40 -6.82
C ARG A 21 -4.50 15.34 -5.56
N LEU A 22 -4.19 14.14 -5.08
CA LEU A 22 -3.28 13.98 -3.95
C LEU A 22 -1.88 14.53 -4.26
N ALA A 23 -1.36 14.25 -5.46
CA ALA A 23 -0.05 14.74 -5.89
C ALA A 23 -0.02 16.28 -6.07
N GLU A 24 -1.14 16.90 -6.45
CA GLU A 24 -1.27 18.36 -6.51
C GLU A 24 -1.10 19.03 -5.14
N VAL A 25 -1.67 18.45 -4.08
CA VAL A 25 -1.64 19.05 -2.72
C VAL A 25 -0.49 18.55 -1.85
N PHE A 26 0.03 17.36 -2.14
CA PHE A 26 1.13 16.76 -1.40
C PHE A 26 2.18 16.16 -2.35
N PRO A 27 3.03 17.02 -2.97
CA PRO A 27 3.98 16.61 -4.01
C PRO A 27 5.11 15.70 -3.50
N GLY A 28 5.26 15.57 -2.18
CA GLY A 28 6.19 14.62 -1.55
C GLY A 28 5.76 13.16 -1.66
N LEU A 29 4.50 12.90 -2.03
CA LEU A 29 3.99 11.56 -2.30
C LEU A 29 3.69 11.41 -3.79
N ARG A 30 4.28 10.38 -4.40
CA ARG A 30 3.93 9.94 -5.75
C ARG A 30 3.21 8.61 -5.66
N ALA A 31 2.10 8.50 -6.38
CA ALA A 31 1.33 7.28 -6.50
C ALA A 31 1.12 6.96 -7.97
N GLU A 32 1.45 5.72 -8.36
CA GLU A 32 1.30 5.23 -9.71
C GLU A 32 0.39 4.01 -9.70
N VAL A 33 -0.57 3.97 -10.63
CA VAL A 33 -1.41 2.81 -10.82
C VAL A 33 -0.80 1.95 -11.93
N LEU A 34 -0.29 0.79 -11.54
CA LEU A 34 0.28 -0.17 -12.48
C LEU A 34 -0.82 -0.93 -13.23
N ALA A 35 -0.55 -1.30 -14.48
CA ALA A 35 -1.43 -2.20 -15.22
C ALA A 35 -1.44 -3.60 -14.57
N PRO A 36 -2.53 -4.39 -14.71
CA PRO A 36 -2.68 -5.67 -14.00
C PRO A 36 -1.55 -6.69 -14.19
N ASP A 37 -0.86 -6.63 -15.33
CA ASP A 37 0.24 -7.50 -15.74
C ASP A 37 1.63 -6.87 -15.51
N THR A 38 1.68 -5.63 -15.04
CA THR A 38 2.94 -4.94 -14.74
C THR A 38 3.44 -5.35 -13.37
N ALA A 39 4.66 -5.89 -13.32
CA ALA A 39 5.33 -6.21 -12.06
C ALA A 39 5.57 -4.94 -11.23
N ALA A 40 5.28 -5.00 -9.93
CA ALA A 40 5.61 -3.92 -9.02
C ALA A 40 7.13 -3.71 -8.94
N PRO A 41 7.62 -2.46 -8.85
CA PRO A 41 9.02 -2.19 -8.62
C PRO A 41 9.54 -2.92 -7.38
N CYS A 42 10.71 -3.54 -7.50
CA CYS A 42 11.35 -4.30 -6.45
C CYS A 42 12.88 -4.09 -6.47
N GLY A 43 13.55 -4.50 -5.41
CA GLY A 43 15.00 -4.39 -5.29
C GLY A 43 15.48 -3.03 -4.79
N THR A 44 16.69 -2.62 -5.16
CA THR A 44 17.38 -1.46 -4.58
C THR A 44 16.56 -0.17 -4.69
N GLY A 45 16.34 0.49 -3.55
CA GLY A 45 15.54 1.71 -3.46
C GLY A 45 14.04 1.48 -3.30
N TRP A 46 13.59 0.23 -3.39
CA TRP A 46 12.20 -0.18 -3.17
C TRP A 46 12.09 -1.11 -1.97
N VAL A 47 10.99 -1.01 -1.25
CA VAL A 47 10.64 -1.96 -0.19
C VAL A 47 9.16 -2.27 -0.27
N GLY A 48 8.83 -3.55 -0.39
CA GLY A 48 7.46 -4.03 -0.47
C GLY A 48 6.81 -4.14 0.90
N ALA A 49 5.49 -3.93 0.96
CA ALA A 49 4.71 -4.12 2.18
C ALA A 49 4.83 -5.56 2.74
N ALA A 50 4.90 -6.56 1.86
CA ALA A 50 5.10 -7.95 2.25
C ALA A 50 6.49 -8.19 2.87
N GLU A 51 7.53 -7.51 2.37
CA GLU A 51 8.89 -7.61 2.92
C GLU A 51 8.99 -6.96 4.30
N LEU A 52 8.33 -5.81 4.49
CA LEU A 52 8.20 -5.18 5.81
C LEU A 52 7.45 -6.10 6.79
N ALA A 53 6.34 -6.70 6.35
CA ALA A 53 5.54 -7.60 7.17
C ALA A 53 6.27 -8.92 7.52
N ALA A 54 7.20 -9.37 6.68
CA ALA A 54 8.01 -10.57 6.95
C ALA A 54 9.02 -10.36 8.11
N GLY A 55 9.33 -9.11 8.47
CA GLY A 55 10.17 -8.80 9.64
C GLY A 55 11.65 -9.18 9.50
N GLY A 56 12.15 -9.35 8.28
CA GLY A 56 13.54 -9.68 8.01
C GLY A 56 14.43 -8.45 7.73
N ALA A 57 15.55 -8.68 7.03
CA ALA A 57 16.57 -7.66 6.75
C ALA A 57 16.04 -6.40 6.03
N ALA A 58 14.95 -6.53 5.24
CA ALA A 58 14.29 -5.40 4.62
C ALA A 58 13.67 -4.44 5.66
N LEU A 59 13.06 -4.98 6.72
CA LEU A 59 12.52 -4.19 7.82
C LEU A 59 13.67 -3.52 8.60
N ASP A 60 14.74 -4.25 8.91
CA ASP A 60 15.90 -3.70 9.61
C ASP A 60 16.52 -2.52 8.85
N THR A 61 16.69 -2.70 7.53
CA THR A 61 17.21 -1.64 6.64
C THR A 61 16.26 -0.44 6.60
N PHE A 62 14.95 -0.70 6.56
CA PHE A 62 13.94 0.35 6.59
C PHE A 62 13.99 1.16 7.89
N LEU A 63 14.13 0.50 9.05
CA LEU A 63 14.17 1.13 10.38
C LEU A 63 15.51 1.81 10.70
N ALA A 64 16.61 1.41 10.06
CA ALA A 64 17.92 2.04 10.25
C ALA A 64 17.91 3.53 9.92
N TRP A 65 17.05 3.96 8.99
CA TRP A 65 16.84 5.38 8.71
C TRP A 65 16.24 6.10 9.93
N ASP A 66 15.20 5.54 10.54
CA ASP A 66 14.52 6.15 11.69
C ASP A 66 15.44 6.18 12.92
N ASP A 67 16.23 5.12 13.19
CA ASP A 67 17.24 5.14 14.25
C ASP A 67 18.29 6.24 14.03
N ALA A 68 18.77 6.37 12.78
CA ALA A 68 19.74 7.40 12.43
C ALA A 68 19.15 8.83 12.52
N GLN A 69 17.86 9.03 12.20
CA GLN A 69 17.19 10.31 12.40
C GLN A 69 17.13 10.66 13.89
N VAL A 70 16.65 9.73 14.72
CA VAL A 70 16.52 9.95 16.16
C VAL A 70 17.86 10.30 16.80
N LEU A 71 18.93 9.58 16.44
CA LEU A 71 20.26 9.88 16.97
C LEU A 71 20.74 11.29 16.58
N ARG A 72 20.44 11.73 15.34
CA ARG A 72 20.83 13.09 14.90
C ARG A 72 20.01 14.17 15.59
N ASP A 73 18.72 13.97 15.75
CA ASP A 73 17.81 15.00 16.27
C ASP A 73 17.85 15.10 17.80
N TYR A 74 18.07 13.99 18.49
CA TYR A 74 17.98 13.90 19.96
C TYR A 74 19.31 13.56 20.65
N GLY A 75 20.37 13.25 19.89
CA GLY A 75 21.69 12.91 20.45
C GLY A 75 21.75 11.57 21.21
N GLN A 76 20.68 10.78 21.17
CA GLN A 76 20.55 9.50 21.86
C GLN A 76 19.78 8.49 21.01
N ARG A 77 20.07 7.20 21.17
CA ARG A 77 19.37 6.14 20.45
C ARG A 77 18.03 5.81 21.10
N ALA A 78 16.96 5.82 20.30
CA ALA A 78 15.65 5.36 20.76
C ALA A 78 15.66 3.87 21.12
N ARG A 79 14.70 3.49 21.98
CA ARG A 79 14.38 2.09 22.18
C ARG A 79 13.85 1.47 20.87
N PRO A 80 14.08 0.18 20.62
CA PRO A 80 13.65 -0.47 19.37
C PRO A 80 12.14 -0.34 19.05
N ASP A 81 11.27 -0.38 20.07
CA ASP A 81 9.82 -0.23 19.90
C ASP A 81 9.40 1.18 19.47
N VAL A 82 10.17 2.19 19.87
CA VAL A 82 9.97 3.58 19.43
C VAL A 82 10.40 3.75 17.99
N VAL A 83 11.56 3.19 17.60
CA VAL A 83 12.02 3.19 16.20
C VAL A 83 11.01 2.46 15.30
N ALA A 84 10.52 1.30 15.74
CA ALA A 84 9.49 0.55 15.02
C ALA A 84 8.20 1.37 14.84
N SER A 85 7.81 2.17 15.84
CA SER A 85 6.64 3.04 15.77
C SER A 85 6.82 4.20 14.78
N PHE A 86 8.03 4.79 14.70
CA PHE A 86 8.35 5.80 13.68
C PHE A 86 8.32 5.20 12.28
N GLY A 87 8.96 4.06 12.08
CA GLY A 87 8.92 3.35 10.79
C GLY A 87 7.49 2.98 10.39
N LEU A 88 6.70 2.45 11.34
CA LEU A 88 5.29 2.13 11.12
C LEU A 88 4.52 3.37 10.70
N HIS A 89 4.69 4.51 11.40
CA HIS A 89 4.01 5.75 11.04
C HIS A 89 4.41 6.24 9.64
N ARG A 90 5.71 6.21 9.32
CA ARG A 90 6.26 6.60 8.01
C ARG A 90 5.70 5.75 6.87
N TYR A 91 5.41 4.48 7.12
CA TYR A 91 4.74 3.60 6.16
C TYR A 91 3.22 3.78 6.13
N ALA A 92 2.58 3.75 7.30
CA ALA A 92 1.13 3.72 7.45
C ALA A 92 0.49 5.03 7.03
N TRP A 93 1.13 6.18 7.29
CA TRP A 93 0.59 7.48 6.90
C TRP A 93 0.31 7.60 5.39
N PRO A 94 1.28 7.38 4.47
CA PRO A 94 1.00 7.41 3.04
C PRO A 94 0.07 6.25 2.61
N ALA A 95 0.21 5.05 3.18
CA ALA A 95 -0.67 3.93 2.83
C ALA A 95 -2.14 4.21 3.15
N CYS A 96 -2.42 4.85 4.28
CA CYS A 96 -3.77 5.28 4.67
C CYS A 96 -4.33 6.34 3.71
N LEU A 97 -3.51 7.26 3.19
CA LEU A 97 -3.94 8.24 2.19
C LEU A 97 -4.40 7.55 0.90
N LEU A 98 -3.69 6.50 0.44
CA LEU A 98 -4.07 5.76 -0.76
C LEU A 98 -5.46 5.13 -0.65
N VAL A 99 -5.88 4.72 0.55
CA VAL A 99 -7.22 4.16 0.78
C VAL A 99 -8.26 5.25 0.99
N THR A 100 -7.94 6.25 1.82
CA THR A 100 -8.93 7.23 2.28
C THR A 100 -9.21 8.33 1.26
N VAL A 101 -8.22 8.75 0.47
CA VAL A 101 -8.40 9.85 -0.50
C VAL A 101 -9.43 9.49 -1.59
N PRO A 102 -9.36 8.33 -2.26
CA PRO A 102 -10.41 7.94 -3.21
C PRO A 102 -11.79 7.83 -2.55
N TRP A 103 -11.86 7.35 -1.31
CA TRP A 103 -13.13 7.32 -0.56
C TRP A 103 -13.68 8.73 -0.37
N PHE A 104 -12.92 9.64 0.22
CA PHE A 104 -13.43 10.98 0.50
C PHE A 104 -13.77 11.75 -0.78
N LEU A 105 -12.93 11.68 -1.81
CA LEU A 105 -13.12 12.44 -3.06
C LEU A 105 -14.23 11.86 -3.93
N HIS A 106 -14.32 10.53 -4.05
CA HIS A 106 -15.29 9.88 -4.95
C HIS A 106 -16.53 9.35 -4.23
N ARG A 107 -16.57 9.42 -2.90
CA ARG A 107 -17.63 8.83 -2.05
C ARG A 107 -17.87 7.35 -2.35
N ARG A 108 -16.80 6.62 -2.68
CA ARG A 108 -16.82 5.20 -3.04
C ARG A 108 -15.89 4.42 -2.12
N VAL A 109 -16.40 3.35 -1.54
CA VAL A 109 -15.61 2.44 -0.71
C VAL A 109 -15.18 1.24 -1.57
N PRO A 110 -13.90 0.86 -1.59
CA PRO A 110 -13.46 -0.36 -2.27
C PRO A 110 -14.22 -1.57 -1.74
N ALA A 111 -14.81 -2.37 -2.63
CA ALA A 111 -15.36 -3.66 -2.25
C ALA A 111 -14.21 -4.63 -1.99
N CYS A 112 -13.98 -5.01 -0.74
CA CYS A 112 -13.09 -6.11 -0.38
C CYS A 112 -13.91 -7.39 -0.28
N PRO A 113 -13.93 -8.25 -1.32
CA PRO A 113 -14.58 -9.55 -1.19
C PRO A 113 -13.85 -10.35 -0.10
N SER A 114 -14.62 -10.95 0.82
CA SER A 114 -14.06 -12.00 1.67
C SER A 114 -13.55 -13.09 0.73
N ARG A 115 -12.33 -13.58 0.98
CA ARG A 115 -11.76 -14.68 0.20
C ARG A 115 -12.61 -15.92 0.45
N THR A 116 -13.61 -16.16 -0.38
CA THR A 116 -14.24 -17.48 -0.47
C THR A 116 -13.19 -18.39 -1.09
N SER A 117 -12.51 -19.18 -0.28
CA SER A 117 -11.71 -20.29 -0.80
C SER A 117 -12.63 -21.19 -1.63
N PRO A 118 -12.26 -21.61 -2.85
CA PRO A 118 -12.97 -22.69 -3.52
C PRO A 118 -12.61 -24.01 -2.81
N SER A 119 -13.20 -24.23 -1.64
CA SER A 119 -13.24 -25.53 -0.98
C SER A 119 -14.68 -25.96 -0.85
N SER A 120 -15.28 -26.34 -1.98
CA SER A 120 -16.45 -27.20 -1.98
C SER A 120 -16.49 -28.04 -3.24
N ALA A 121 -16.70 -29.33 -3.04
CA ALA A 121 -17.06 -30.35 -4.04
C ALA A 121 -15.92 -31.07 -4.78
N ARG A 122 -15.30 -32.04 -4.09
CA ARG A 122 -15.25 -33.41 -4.62
C ARG A 122 -15.21 -34.43 -3.48
N TRP A 123 -16.38 -34.73 -2.93
CA TRP A 123 -16.66 -36.03 -2.32
C TRP A 123 -17.90 -36.58 -3.03
N GLY A 124 -17.76 -37.80 -3.55
CA GLY A 124 -18.72 -38.51 -4.39
C GLY A 124 -17.95 -39.13 -5.56
N THR A 125 -17.74 -40.44 -5.64
CA THR A 125 -18.24 -41.61 -4.90
C THR A 125 -17.15 -42.66 -4.88
#